data_AF-A0A534X0Z0-F1
#
_entry.id   AF-A0A534X0Z0-F1
#
_cell.length_a   1.000
_cell.length_b   1.000
_cell.length_c   1.000
_cell.angle_alpha   90.00
_cell.angle_beta   90.00
_cell.angle_gamma   90.00
#
_symmetry.space_group_name_H-M   'P 1'
#
loop_
_entity.id
_entity.type
_entity.pdbx_description
1 polymer ?
#
loop_
_entity_poly.entity_id
_entity_poly.type
_entity_poly.pdbx_seq_one_letter_code
_entity_poly.pdbx_strand_id
1 'polypeptide(L)'
;MKKSGASQGQSASELISKRIAELGDWRGETLSRMRKLIKEADPDVVEEWKWMGTPVWSHDGIICTGESYKNVVKLTFSKGASLKDPARL
;
A
#
# COMPACT_ATOMS: atom_id res chain seq x y z
N MET A 1 -14.07 17.21 -5.81
CA MET A 1 -12.99 16.20 -5.72
C MET A 1 -13.10 15.26 -6.91
N LYS A 2 -12.12 15.23 -7.82
CA LYS A 2 -12.14 14.34 -9.00
C LYS A 2 -11.66 12.95 -8.57
N LYS A 3 -12.51 11.94 -8.72
CA LYS A 3 -12.16 10.51 -8.57
C LYS A 3 -11.20 10.14 -9.69
N SER A 4 -9.91 10.04 -9.37
CA SER A 4 -8.89 9.59 -10.32
C SER A 4 -8.88 8.07 -10.40
N GLY A 5 -9.26 7.54 -11.57
CA GLY A 5 -8.71 6.30 -12.11
C GLY A 5 -9.16 4.98 -11.50
N ALA A 6 -10.48 4.73 -11.38
CA ALA A 6 -10.95 3.35 -11.35
C ALA A 6 -10.90 2.79 -12.78
N SER A 7 -9.96 1.89 -13.05
CA SER A 7 -10.09 0.94 -14.16
C SER A 7 -11.45 0.25 -14.01
N GLN A 8 -12.24 0.24 -15.08
CA GLN A 8 -13.66 -0.11 -15.08
C GLN A 8 -14.01 -1.30 -14.16
N GLY A 9 -14.78 -1.02 -13.10
CA GLY A 9 -15.51 -2.01 -12.31
C GLY A 9 -14.81 -2.63 -11.10
N GLN A 10 -13.47 -2.67 -11.04
CA GLN A 10 -12.77 -3.32 -9.92
C GLN A 10 -12.44 -2.35 -8.78
N SER A 11 -12.68 -2.78 -7.55
CA SER A 11 -12.28 -2.05 -6.35
C SER A 11 -10.75 -2.01 -6.20
N ALA A 12 -10.24 -0.99 -5.49
CA ALA A 12 -8.81 -0.92 -5.19
C ALA A 12 -8.33 -2.17 -4.43
N SER A 13 -9.15 -2.69 -3.51
CA SER A 13 -8.86 -3.91 -2.77
C SER A 13 -8.64 -5.13 -3.68
N GLU A 14 -9.45 -5.27 -4.73
CA GLU A 14 -9.31 -6.35 -5.73
C GLU A 14 -8.04 -6.17 -6.57
N LEU A 15 -7.74 -4.94 -6.99
CA LEU A 15 -6.52 -4.64 -7.76
C LEU A 15 -5.25 -4.94 -6.94
N ILE A 16 -5.25 -4.60 -5.65
CA ILE A 16 -4.14 -4.93 -4.74
C ILE A 16 -4.03 -6.45 -4.56
N SER A 17 -5.15 -7.17 -4.39
CA SER A 17 -5.15 -8.64 -4.29
C SER A 17 -4.58 -9.28 -5.56
N LYS A 18 -5.00 -8.80 -6.73
CA LYS A 18 -4.49 -9.26 -8.03
C LYS A 18 -2.99 -8.99 -8.15
N ARG A 19 -2.53 -7.79 -7.79
CA ARG A 19 -1.12 -7.43 -7.83
C ARG A 19 -0.25 -8.32 -6.93
N ILE A 20 -0.73 -8.63 -5.74
CA ILE A 20 -0.07 -9.56 -4.80
C ILE A 20 0.04 -10.95 -5.44
N ALA A 21 -1.03 -11.46 -6.03
CA ALA A 21 -1.03 -12.76 -6.69
C ALA A 21 -0.09 -12.81 -7.91
N GLU A 22 -0.06 -11.75 -8.73
CA GLU A 22 0.79 -11.64 -9.91
C GLU A 22 2.30 -11.60 -9.59
N LEU A 23 2.70 -11.20 -8.38
CA LEU A 23 4.10 -11.20 -7.99
C LEU A 23 4.67 -12.63 -7.91
N GLY A 24 3.86 -13.61 -7.51
CA GLY A 24 4.19 -15.04 -7.56
C GLY A 24 5.39 -15.50 -6.72
N ASP A 25 6.01 -14.61 -5.95
CA ASP A 25 7.21 -14.86 -5.15
C ASP A 25 7.12 -14.18 -3.77
N TRP A 26 8.24 -14.18 -3.03
CA TRP A 26 8.35 -13.61 -1.68
C TRP A 26 7.86 -12.15 -1.57
N ARG A 27 7.86 -11.39 -2.66
CA ARG A 27 7.38 -10.00 -2.68
C ARG A 27 5.86 -9.95 -2.51
N GLY A 28 5.14 -10.89 -3.12
CA GLY A 28 3.70 -11.04 -2.94
C GLY A 28 3.36 -11.39 -1.49
N GLU A 29 4.06 -12.37 -0.92
CA GLU A 29 3.90 -12.76 0.49
C GLU A 29 4.19 -11.58 1.44
N THR A 30 5.28 -10.85 1.19
CA THR A 30 5.68 -9.69 2.00
C THR A 30 4.65 -8.56 1.90
N LEU A 31 4.22 -8.21 0.68
CA LEU A 31 3.22 -7.15 0.47
C LEU A 31 1.85 -7.53 1.07
N SER A 32 1.47 -8.80 0.99
CA SER A 32 0.27 -9.34 1.65
C SER A 32 0.35 -9.20 3.17
N ARG A 33 1.49 -9.57 3.76
CA ARG A 33 1.74 -9.39 5.19
C ARG A 33 1.68 -7.92 5.61
N MET A 34 2.28 -7.01 4.84
CA MET A 34 2.22 -5.57 5.13
C MET A 34 0.80 -5.03 5.05
N ARG A 35 0.04 -5.40 4.01
CA ARG A 35 -1.38 -5.05 3.87
C ARG A 35 -2.20 -5.49 5.09
N LYS A 36 -1.98 -6.73 5.55
CA LYS A 36 -2.65 -7.25 6.75
C LYS A 36 -2.33 -6.41 7.98
N LEU A 37 -1.05 -6.12 8.24
CA LEU A 37 -0.64 -5.30 9.38
C LEU A 37 -1.21 -3.88 9.33
N ILE A 38 -1.28 -3.27 8.15
CA ILE A 38 -1.87 -1.94 7.99
C ILE A 38 -3.35 -1.95 8.38
N LYS A 39 -4.12 -2.95 7.92
CA LYS A 39 -5.54 -3.11 8.28
C LYS A 39 -5.78 -3.48 9.75
N GLU A 40 -4.84 -4.21 10.37
CA GLU A 40 -4.91 -4.51 11.80
C GLU A 40 -4.62 -3.26 12.65
N ALA A 41 -3.69 -2.42 12.21
CA ALA A 41 -3.33 -1.18 12.90
C ALA A 41 -4.40 -0.08 12.73
N ASP A 42 -5.07 -0.06 11.58
CA ASP A 42 -6.14 0.89 11.26
C ASP A 42 -7.28 0.16 10.50
N PRO A 43 -8.31 -0.32 11.21
CA PRO A 43 -9.42 -1.06 10.62
C PRO A 43 -10.24 -0.27 9.59
N ASP A 44 -10.24 1.06 9.70
CA ASP A 44 -10.99 1.98 8.83
C ASP A 44 -10.15 2.47 7.64
N VAL A 45 -8.92 1.97 7.50
CA VAL A 45 -8.02 2.35 6.41
C VAL A 45 -8.64 2.10 5.05
N VAL A 46 -8.57 3.12 4.19
CA VAL A 46 -9.01 3.04 2.80
C VAL A 46 -7.86 2.54 1.95
N GLU A 47 -8.14 1.48 1.19
CA GLU A 47 -7.25 1.01 0.15
C GLU A 47 -7.52 1.77 -1.15
N GLU A 48 -6.45 2.26 -1.76
CA GLU A 48 -6.49 3.01 -3.00
C GLU A 48 -5.51 2.41 -4.01
N TRP A 49 -5.81 2.61 -5.28
CA TRP A 49 -4.99 2.18 -6.40
C TRP A 49 -4.60 3.41 -7.22
N LYS A 50 -3.35 3.85 -7.08
CA LYS A 50 -2.87 5.10 -7.66
C LYS A 50 -1.62 4.87 -8.51
N TRP A 51 -1.23 5.89 -9.28
CA TRP A 51 0.06 5.98 -9.98
C TRP A 51 0.52 4.67 -10.65
N MET A 52 -0.08 4.35 -11.80
CA MET A 52 0.34 3.22 -12.65
C MET A 52 0.44 1.87 -11.92
N GLY A 53 -0.41 1.64 -10.93
CA GLY A 53 -0.55 0.34 -10.28
C GLY A 53 0.08 0.20 -8.90
N THR A 54 0.15 1.32 -8.17
CA THR A 54 0.71 1.39 -6.82
C THR A 54 -0.40 1.27 -5.77
N PRO A 55 -0.38 0.22 -4.92
CA PRO A 55 -1.13 0.19 -3.68
C PRO A 55 -0.87 1.42 -2.81
N VAL A 56 -1.93 2.05 -2.32
CA VAL A 56 -1.86 3.18 -1.39
C VAL A 56 -2.86 2.96 -0.27
N TRP A 57 -2.47 3.28 0.95
CA TRP A 57 -3.35 3.26 2.12
C TRP A 57 -3.54 4.67 2.67
N SER A 58 -4.79 5.02 2.96
CA SER A 58 -5.16 6.34 3.46
C SER A 58 -6.23 6.30 4.54
N HIS A 59 -6.16 7.24 5.47
CA HIS A 59 -7.19 7.56 6.45
C HIS A 59 -7.06 9.06 6.71
N ASP A 60 -8.05 9.84 6.26
CA ASP A 60 -8.00 11.31 6.26
C ASP A 60 -6.74 11.92 5.58
N GLY A 61 -6.13 11.15 4.68
CA GLY A 61 -4.87 11.50 4.03
C GLY A 61 -4.03 10.26 3.74
N ILE A 62 -3.04 10.37 2.85
CA ILE A 62 -2.18 9.24 2.48
C ILE A 62 -1.25 8.90 3.65
N ILE A 63 -1.39 7.68 4.17
CA ILE A 63 -0.52 7.12 5.20
C ILE A 63 0.77 6.64 4.53
N CYS A 64 0.66 5.67 3.63
CA CYS A 64 1.81 5.11 2.92
C CYS A 64 1.48 4.50 1.55
N THR A 65 2.52 4.31 0.75
CA THR A 65 2.51 3.55 -0.51
C THR A 65 3.05 2.13 -0.31
N GLY A 66 2.68 1.19 -1.18
CA GLY A 66 3.19 -0.18 -1.20
C GLY A 66 3.77 -0.58 -2.55
N GLU A 67 5.07 -0.44 -2.70
CA GLU A 67 5.76 -0.66 -3.98
C GLU A 67 6.58 -1.96 -3.94
N SER A 68 6.52 -2.74 -5.01
CA SER A 68 7.31 -3.97 -5.16
C SER A 68 8.35 -3.78 -6.27
N TYR A 69 9.63 -3.95 -5.97
CA TYR A 69 10.72 -3.90 -6.93
C TYR A 69 11.36 -5.28 -7.11
N LYS A 70 12.46 -5.37 -7.87
CA LYS A 70 13.17 -6.64 -8.08
C LYS A 70 13.69 -7.24 -6.77
N ASN A 71 14.22 -6.40 -5.87
CA ASN A 71 14.95 -6.85 -4.69
C ASN A 71 14.32 -6.40 -3.36
N VAL A 72 13.34 -5.50 -3.38
CA VAL A 72 12.76 -4.91 -2.18
C VAL A 72 11.25 -4.74 -2.32
N VAL A 73 10.55 -4.85 -1.19
CA VAL A 73 9.21 -4.28 -1.00
C VAL A 73 9.40 -3.00 -0.20
N LYS A 74 8.94 -1.87 -0.75
CA LYS A 74 9.15 -0.54 -0.19
C LYS A 74 7.82 0.04 0.27
N LEU A 75 7.78 0.48 1.53
CA LEU A 75 6.70 1.30 2.06
C LEU A 75 7.20 2.74 2.22
N THR A 76 6.55 3.69 1.54
CA THR A 76 6.89 5.12 1.69
C THR A 76 5.82 5.80 2.54
N PHE A 77 6.19 6.29 3.72
CA PHE A 77 5.27 7.01 4.61
C PHE A 77 5.34 8.51 4.37
N SER A 78 4.22 9.15 4.05
CA SER A 78 4.16 10.58 3.71
C SER A 78 4.71 11.50 4.81
N LYS A 79 4.54 11.11 6.07
CA LYS A 79 5.06 11.81 7.26
C LYS A 79 5.96 10.92 8.12
N GLY A 80 6.58 9.89 7.53
CA GLY A 80 7.41 8.94 8.28
C GLY A 80 8.55 9.61 9.04
N ALA A 81 9.22 10.59 8.41
CA ALA A 81 10.31 11.35 9.03
C ALA A 81 9.88 12.24 10.22
N SER A 82 8.57 12.46 10.41
CA SER A 82 8.06 13.18 11.58
C SER A 82 7.97 12.28 12.83
N LEU A 83 8.04 10.96 12.67
CA LEU A 83 8.07 10.03 13.79
C LEU A 83 9.45 10.06 14.44
N LYS A 84 9.47 10.05 15.77
CA LYS A 84 10.73 9.89 16.51
C LYS A 84 11.30 8.51 16.20
N ASP A 85 12.51 8.48 15.67
CA ASP A 85 13.26 7.24 15.53
C ASP A 85 13.97 6.91 16.85
N PRO A 86 13.57 5.84 17.57
CA PRO A 86 14.22 5.44 18.81
C PRO A 86 15.66 4.97 18.59
N ALA A 87 15.99 4.48 17.40
CA ALA A 87 17.31 3.95 17.06
C ALA A 87 18.26 5.01 16.47
N ARG A 88 17.73 6.15 16.03
CA ARG A 88 18.47 7.26 15.37
C ARG A 88 19.38 6.78 14.23
N LEU A 89 18.86 5.88 13.39
CA LEU A 89 19.60 5.33 12.25
C LEU A 89 19.70 6.33 11.10
#